data_AF-A0A432R156-F1
#
_entry.id   AF-A0A432R156-F1
#
_cell.length_a   1.000
_cell.length_b   1.000
_cell.length_c   1.000
_cell.angle_alpha   90.00
_cell.angle_beta   90.00
_cell.angle_gamma   90.00
#
_symmetry.space_group_name_H-M   'P 1'
#
loop_
_entity.id
_entity.type
_entity.pdbx_description
1 polymer ?
#
loop_
_entity_poly.entity_id
_entity_poly.type
_entity_poly.pdbx_seq_one_letter_code
_entity_poly.pdbx_strand_id
1 'polypeptide(L)'
;YMHLRHRQRALYLAVNKNTDELHGERIYHDPDFCEMLLKRVGMAIFSPMPPAKMHEDPKLRAAYKCKFCNFLDICHGGTFARINCRTCVHSTPLKTGGWQCEKFNKNLTVESQKKGCTAHLFIPQLVPGKQVDVNGDEGWVEYYMPNGTVWRDGTADKYKISEVVK
;
A
#
# COMPACT_ATOMS: atom_id res chain seq x y z
N TYR A 1 14.73 -13.72 5.82
CA TYR A 1 15.84 -14.52 5.25
C TYR A 1 16.04 -15.81 6.04
N MET A 2 16.59 -15.77 7.26
CA MET A 2 16.94 -16.99 8.02
C MET A 2 15.78 -17.95 8.24
N HIS A 3 14.66 -17.47 8.82
CA HIS A 3 13.49 -18.28 9.15
C HIS A 3 12.88 -19.01 7.92
N LEU A 4 12.55 -18.27 6.85
CA LEU A 4 11.94 -18.84 5.64
C LEU A 4 12.90 -19.65 4.76
N ARG A 5 14.22 -19.60 5.02
CA ARG A 5 15.24 -20.37 4.28
C ARG A 5 15.91 -21.43 5.16
N HIS A 6 15.39 -21.67 6.36
CA HIS A 6 15.89 -22.64 7.32
C HIS A 6 17.40 -22.49 7.59
N ARG A 7 17.84 -21.26 7.86
CA ARG A 7 19.22 -20.95 8.26
C ARG A 7 19.27 -20.62 9.75
N GLN A 8 20.23 -21.21 10.45
CA GLN A 8 20.42 -21.03 11.89
C GLN A 8 21.20 -19.75 12.24
N ARG A 9 21.91 -19.17 11.26
CA ARG A 9 22.78 -18.02 11.45
C ARG A 9 23.02 -17.27 10.14
N ALA A 10 23.36 -15.99 10.27
CA ALA A 10 23.81 -15.13 9.17
C ALA A 10 25.00 -14.26 9.62
N LEU A 11 25.81 -13.80 8.67
CA LEU A 11 26.82 -12.77 8.90
C LEU A 11 26.23 -11.43 8.47
N TYR A 12 26.15 -10.48 9.40
CA TYR A 12 25.96 -9.07 9.10
C TYR A 12 27.34 -8.43 8.93
N LEU A 13 27.55 -7.69 7.85
CA LEU A 13 28.81 -7.01 7.56
C LEU A 13 28.49 -5.58 7.13
N ALA A 14 29.11 -4.61 7.79
CA ALA A 14 29.01 -3.19 7.46
C ALA A 14 30.42 -2.62 7.23
N VAL A 15 30.52 -1.65 6.31
CA VAL A 15 31.77 -0.95 6.01
C VAL A 15 31.63 0.51 6.43
N ASN A 16 32.54 0.99 7.28
CA ASN A 16 32.64 2.40 7.59
C ASN A 16 33.16 3.17 6.37
N LYS A 17 32.36 4.07 5.82
CA LYS A 17 32.73 4.80 4.59
C LYS A 17 33.77 5.92 4.79
N ASN A 18 34.11 6.24 6.03
CA ASN A 18 35.15 7.24 6.33
C ASN A 18 36.53 6.60 6.52
N THR A 19 36.60 5.33 6.93
CA THR A 19 37.85 4.64 7.32
C THR A 19 38.07 3.29 6.62
N ASP A 20 37.09 2.81 5.84
CA ASP A 20 37.03 1.47 5.23
C ASP A 20 37.09 0.27 6.20
N GLU A 21 36.96 0.53 7.50
CA GLU A 21 36.89 -0.52 8.51
C GLU A 21 35.64 -1.40 8.34
N LEU A 22 35.81 -2.70 8.58
CA LEU A 22 34.74 -3.70 8.50
C LEU A 22 34.24 -4.06 9.89
N HIS A 23 32.93 -3.88 10.11
CA HIS A 23 32.23 -4.39 11.28
C HIS A 23 31.47 -5.65 10.91
N GLY A 24 31.76 -6.77 11.59
CA GLY A 24 31.16 -8.07 11.33
C GLY A 24 30.47 -8.65 12.56
N GLU A 25 29.21 -9.05 12.43
CA GLU A 25 28.44 -9.68 13.49
C GLU A 25 27.81 -10.98 13.01
N ARG A 26 27.86 -12.01 13.87
CA ARG A 26 27.11 -13.25 13.65
C ARG A 26 25.74 -13.13 14.30
N ILE A 27 24.70 -13.11 13.48
CA ILE A 27 23.31 -13.06 13.93
C ILE A 27 22.77 -14.49 13.98
N TYR A 28 22.18 -14.85 15.12
CA TYR A 28 21.54 -16.15 15.32
C TYR A 28 20.06 -16.08 14.96
N HIS A 29 19.50 -17.21 14.54
CA HIS A 29 18.08 -17.31 14.25
C HIS A 29 17.28 -17.25 15.57
N ASP A 30 16.44 -16.22 15.68
CA ASP A 30 15.42 -16.08 16.72
C ASP A 30 14.05 -16.48 16.14
N PRO A 31 13.52 -17.66 16.48
CA PRO A 31 12.24 -18.12 15.95
C PRO A 31 11.06 -17.25 16.43
N ASP A 32 11.04 -16.85 17.69
CA ASP A 32 9.92 -16.11 18.28
C ASP A 32 9.81 -14.71 17.67
N PHE A 33 10.94 -14.02 17.51
CA PHE A 33 10.99 -12.73 16.83
C PHE A 33 10.54 -12.85 15.37
N CYS A 34 10.96 -13.92 14.67
CA CYS A 34 10.57 -14.15 13.29
C CYS A 34 9.06 -14.43 13.16
N GLU A 35 8.48 -15.21 14.06
CA GLU A 35 7.03 -15.47 14.07
C GLU A 35 6.23 -14.20 14.34
N MET A 36 6.68 -13.37 15.30
CA MET A 36 6.08 -12.05 15.54
C MET A 36 6.11 -11.19 14.27
N LEU A 37 7.23 -11.17 13.54
CA LEU A 37 7.34 -10.43 12.28
C LEU A 37 6.40 -10.99 11.21
N LEU A 38 6.28 -12.32 11.08
CA LEU A 38 5.36 -12.94 10.11
C LEU A 38 3.90 -12.58 10.42
N LYS A 39 3.49 -12.60 11.69
CA LYS A 39 2.16 -12.16 12.11
C LYS A 39 1.91 -10.70 11.75
N ARG A 40 2.87 -9.81 12.05
CA ARG A 40 2.78 -8.37 11.69
C ARG A 40 2.69 -8.15 10.19
N VAL A 41 3.48 -8.87 9.39
CA VAL A 41 3.43 -8.80 7.92
C VAL A 41 2.09 -9.33 7.40
N GLY A 42 1.58 -10.41 7.98
CA GLY A 42 0.26 -10.94 7.66
C GLY A 42 -0.87 -9.92 7.87
N MET A 43 -0.84 -9.17 8.97
CA MET A 43 -1.80 -8.08 9.21
C MET A 43 -1.75 -7.03 8.10
N ALA A 44 -0.57 -6.67 7.60
CA ALA A 44 -0.45 -5.72 6.51
C ALA A 44 -0.89 -6.28 5.16
N ILE A 45 -0.54 -7.54 4.84
CA ILE A 45 -0.89 -8.17 3.56
C ILE A 45 -2.40 -8.37 3.44
N PHE A 46 -3.05 -8.87 4.49
CA PHE A 46 -4.46 -9.25 4.45
C PHE A 46 -5.41 -8.15 4.93
N SER A 47 -4.91 -6.94 5.18
CA SER A 47 -5.76 -5.80 5.53
C SER A 47 -6.60 -5.35 4.32
N PRO A 48 -7.92 -5.20 4.45
CA PRO A 48 -8.77 -4.65 3.39
C PRO A 48 -8.61 -3.14 3.22
N MET A 49 -7.97 -2.47 4.19
CA MET A 49 -7.76 -1.03 4.20
C MET A 49 -6.26 -0.70 4.32
N PRO A 50 -5.80 0.41 3.74
CA PRO A 50 -4.45 0.89 4.00
C PRO A 50 -4.27 1.17 5.50
N PRO A 51 -3.05 1.01 6.04
CA PRO A 51 -2.78 1.34 7.43
C PRO A 51 -2.98 2.83 7.69
N ALA A 52 -3.21 3.18 8.95
CA ALA A 52 -3.20 4.58 9.40
C ALA A 52 -1.84 5.23 9.10
N LYS A 53 -1.84 6.57 9.04
CA LYS A 53 -0.62 7.34 8.85
C LYS A 53 0.35 7.04 9.99
N MET A 54 1.63 6.99 9.67
CA MET A 54 2.66 6.77 10.70
C MET A 54 2.74 7.96 11.67
N HIS A 55 2.53 9.16 11.15
CA HIS A 55 2.42 10.41 11.90
C HIS A 55 1.33 11.26 11.24
N GLU A 56 0.58 12.04 12.02
CA GLU A 56 -0.43 12.96 11.45
C GLU A 56 0.23 14.17 10.76
N ASP A 57 1.22 14.78 11.42
CA ASP A 57 2.01 15.87 10.85
C ASP A 57 3.38 15.36 10.36
N PRO A 58 3.65 15.38 9.04
CA PRO A 58 4.92 14.93 8.47
C PRO A 58 6.09 15.90 8.72
N LYS A 59 5.83 17.12 9.18
CA LYS A 59 6.86 18.14 9.44
C LYS A 59 7.54 17.95 10.79
N LEU A 60 6.88 17.26 11.73
CA LEU A 60 7.44 16.96 13.06
C LEU A 60 8.85 16.36 12.96
N ARG A 61 9.70 16.70 13.93
CA ARG A 61 11.08 16.17 13.99
C ARG A 61 11.10 14.64 14.08
N ALA A 62 10.15 14.06 14.83
CA ALA A 62 10.00 12.62 14.97
C ALA A 62 9.56 11.92 13.66
N ALA A 63 8.93 12.65 12.73
CA ALA A 63 8.43 12.12 11.46
C ALA A 63 9.51 12.04 10.35
N TYR A 64 10.77 11.77 10.72
CA TYR A 64 11.89 11.74 9.78
C TYR A 64 11.66 10.73 8.63
N LYS A 65 10.95 9.63 8.88
CA LYS A 65 10.60 8.65 7.84
C LYS A 65 9.64 9.21 6.78
N CYS A 66 8.72 10.11 7.18
CA CYS A 66 7.84 10.78 6.22
C CYS A 66 8.62 11.72 5.31
N LYS A 67 9.66 12.39 5.82
CA LYS A 67 10.50 13.35 5.06
C LYS A 67 11.26 12.71 3.90
N PHE A 68 11.56 11.41 3.99
CA PHE A 68 12.25 10.65 2.95
C PHE A 68 11.31 9.68 2.21
N CYS A 69 9.99 9.81 2.38
CA CYS A 69 9.02 8.92 1.76
C CYS A 69 8.61 9.43 0.37
N ASN A 70 8.84 8.62 -0.67
CA ASN A 70 8.43 8.93 -2.05
C ASN A 70 6.90 9.01 -2.26
N PHE A 71 6.11 8.61 -1.26
CA PHE A 71 4.64 8.63 -1.31
C PHE A 71 4.04 9.68 -0.37
N LEU A 72 4.84 10.67 0.05
CA LEU A 72 4.40 11.74 0.94
C LEU A 72 3.15 12.45 0.39
N ASP A 73 3.11 12.74 -0.90
CA ASP A 73 1.99 13.47 -1.51
C ASP A 73 0.70 12.65 -1.56
N ILE A 74 0.80 11.32 -1.68
CA ILE A 74 -0.38 10.44 -1.59
C ILE A 74 -0.90 10.38 -0.15
N CYS A 75 0.01 10.29 0.83
CA CYS A 75 -0.35 10.12 2.24
C CYS A 75 -0.79 11.44 2.92
N HIS A 76 -0.18 12.55 2.55
CA HIS A 76 -0.37 13.87 3.18
C HIS A 76 -0.71 15.00 2.20
N GLY A 77 -0.31 14.89 0.93
CA GLY A 77 -0.48 15.95 -0.08
C GLY A 77 -1.83 15.96 -0.80
N GLY A 78 -2.69 14.96 -0.56
CA GLY A 78 -3.99 14.86 -1.22
C GLY A 78 -3.92 14.41 -2.68
N THR A 79 -2.79 13.82 -3.11
CA THR A 79 -2.66 13.21 -4.44
C THR A 79 -3.35 11.86 -4.48
N PHE A 80 -4.03 11.56 -5.58
CA PHE A 80 -4.68 10.26 -5.77
C PHE A 80 -3.67 9.12 -5.89
N ALA A 81 -4.03 7.97 -5.31
CA ALA A 81 -3.31 6.73 -5.57
C ALA A 81 -3.44 6.31 -7.04
N ARG A 82 -2.44 5.59 -7.55
CA ARG A 82 -2.49 5.02 -8.91
C ARG A 82 -3.66 4.04 -9.04
N ILE A 83 -4.35 4.09 -10.18
CA ILE A 83 -5.43 3.14 -10.51
C ILE A 83 -4.80 1.80 -10.87
N ASN A 84 -5.01 0.78 -10.04
CA ASN A 84 -4.56 -0.59 -10.27
C ASN A 84 -5.34 -1.52 -9.33
N CYS A 85 -5.34 -2.84 -9.56
CA CYS A 85 -6.18 -3.73 -8.74
C CYS A 85 -5.88 -3.67 -7.24
N ARG A 86 -4.67 -3.32 -6.80
CA ARG A 86 -4.34 -3.25 -5.36
C ARG A 86 -4.87 -2.00 -4.66
N THR A 87 -5.34 -1.02 -5.42
CA THR A 87 -6.04 0.15 -4.90
C THR A 87 -7.56 0.03 -5.09
N CYS A 88 -8.04 -1.13 -5.55
CA CYS A 88 -9.44 -1.43 -5.80
C CYS A 88 -10.12 -2.08 -4.60
N VAL A 89 -11.34 -1.66 -4.26
CA VAL A 89 -12.17 -2.26 -3.21
C VAL A 89 -12.56 -3.71 -3.50
N HIS A 90 -12.54 -4.12 -4.78
CA HIS A 90 -12.90 -5.47 -5.21
C HIS A 90 -11.73 -6.46 -5.22
N SER A 91 -10.53 -6.05 -4.81
CA SER A 91 -9.36 -6.93 -4.87
C SER A 91 -8.97 -7.46 -3.50
N THR A 92 -8.92 -8.78 -3.39
CA THR A 92 -8.60 -9.48 -2.14
C THR A 92 -7.27 -10.24 -2.31
N PRO A 93 -6.34 -10.13 -1.35
CA PRO A 93 -5.12 -10.94 -1.34
C PRO A 93 -5.43 -12.40 -0.95
N LEU A 94 -4.86 -13.35 -1.69
CA LEU A 94 -5.06 -14.78 -1.43
C LEU A 94 -4.03 -15.32 -0.43
N LYS A 95 -4.46 -16.22 0.47
CA LYS A 95 -3.55 -16.91 1.41
C LYS A 95 -2.50 -17.78 0.72
N THR A 96 -2.83 -18.29 -0.47
CA THR A 96 -1.92 -19.06 -1.34
C THR A 96 -0.93 -18.17 -2.11
N GLY A 97 -1.02 -16.85 -1.94
CA GLY A 97 -0.28 -15.86 -2.71
C GLY A 97 -1.07 -15.38 -3.94
N GLY A 98 -0.83 -14.13 -4.33
CA GLY A 98 -1.55 -13.48 -5.42
C GLY A 98 -2.80 -12.72 -4.95
N TRP A 99 -3.62 -12.33 -5.92
CA TRP A 99 -4.82 -11.51 -5.71
C TRP A 99 -5.98 -12.07 -6.51
N GLN A 100 -7.18 -11.98 -5.97
CA GLN A 100 -8.44 -12.27 -6.64
C GLN A 100 -9.23 -10.98 -6.82
N CYS A 101 -9.96 -10.86 -7.91
CA CYS A 101 -11.00 -9.86 -8.09
C CYS A 101 -12.34 -10.49 -7.75
N GLU A 102 -12.98 -9.99 -6.68
CA GLU A 102 -14.27 -10.49 -6.20
C GLU A 102 -15.40 -10.14 -7.17
N LYS A 103 -15.35 -8.96 -7.80
CA LYS A 103 -16.38 -8.51 -8.76
C LYS A 103 -16.51 -9.41 -9.98
N PHE A 104 -15.40 -9.93 -10.48
CA PHE A 104 -15.36 -10.81 -11.67
C PHE A 104 -15.05 -12.27 -11.33
N ASN A 105 -14.98 -12.60 -10.04
CA ASN A 105 -14.62 -13.90 -9.51
C ASN A 105 -13.42 -14.55 -10.23
N LYS A 106 -12.29 -13.83 -10.33
CA LYS A 106 -11.10 -14.32 -11.06
C LYS A 106 -9.79 -14.00 -10.37
N ASN A 107 -8.81 -14.88 -10.54
CA ASN A 107 -7.43 -14.63 -10.13
C ASN A 107 -6.77 -13.59 -11.03
N LEU A 108 -5.97 -12.70 -10.44
CA LEU A 108 -5.32 -11.59 -11.12
C LEU A 108 -3.85 -11.89 -11.36
N THR A 109 -3.43 -11.92 -12.62
CA THR A 109 -2.01 -11.91 -13.00
C THR A 109 -1.36 -10.59 -12.59
N VAL A 110 -0.04 -10.57 -12.41
CA VAL A 110 0.71 -9.34 -12.06
C VAL A 110 0.46 -8.22 -13.10
N GLU A 111 0.39 -8.57 -14.38
CA GLU A 111 0.09 -7.61 -15.45
C GLU A 111 -1.33 -7.04 -15.32
N SER A 112 -2.34 -7.89 -15.12
CA SER A 112 -3.72 -7.44 -14.92
C SER A 112 -3.87 -6.57 -13.67
N GLN A 113 -3.13 -6.88 -12.60
CA GLN A 113 -3.10 -6.07 -11.39
C GLN A 113 -2.62 -4.65 -11.71
N LYS A 114 -1.49 -4.53 -12.44
CA LYS A 114 -0.91 -3.22 -12.80
C LYS A 114 -1.82 -2.42 -13.74
N LYS A 115 -2.46 -3.07 -14.70
CA LYS A 115 -3.34 -2.42 -15.69
C LYS A 115 -4.63 -1.89 -15.07
N GLY A 116 -5.21 -2.60 -14.10
CA GLY A 116 -6.55 -2.29 -13.60
C GLY A 116 -7.65 -2.57 -14.64
N CYS A 117 -8.87 -2.12 -14.37
CA CYS A 117 -10.02 -2.28 -15.26
C CYS A 117 -11.00 -1.11 -15.13
N THR A 118 -11.97 -1.03 -16.03
CA THR A 118 -13.03 0.00 -16.06
C THR A 118 -13.97 -0.04 -14.86
N ALA A 119 -14.16 -1.21 -14.26
CA ALA A 119 -14.98 -1.39 -13.07
C ALA A 119 -14.22 -1.12 -11.74
N HIS A 120 -13.04 -0.48 -11.81
CA HIS A 120 -12.22 -0.22 -10.64
C HIS A 120 -12.83 0.89 -9.76
N LEU A 121 -13.09 0.58 -8.50
CA LEU A 121 -13.47 1.53 -7.45
C LEU A 121 -12.37 1.59 -6.39
N PHE A 122 -11.94 2.79 -6.02
CA PHE A 122 -10.91 2.97 -5.01
C PHE A 122 -11.33 2.42 -3.66
N ILE A 123 -10.35 1.90 -2.92
CA ILE A 123 -10.48 1.77 -1.48
C ILE A 123 -10.72 3.17 -0.91
N PRO A 124 -11.80 3.44 -0.17
CA PRO A 124 -12.20 4.80 0.22
C PRO A 124 -11.10 5.60 0.93
N GLN A 125 -10.29 4.95 1.77
CA GLN A 125 -9.19 5.60 2.51
C GLN A 125 -8.02 6.07 1.61
N LEU A 126 -7.98 5.66 0.34
CA LEU A 126 -7.01 6.13 -0.64
C LEU A 126 -7.51 7.35 -1.43
N VAL A 127 -8.78 7.73 -1.26
CA VAL A 127 -9.35 8.92 -1.89
C VAL A 127 -9.13 10.10 -0.95
N PRO A 128 -8.55 11.22 -1.42
CA PRO A 128 -8.27 12.40 -0.61
C PRO A 128 -9.54 13.24 -0.40
N GLY A 129 -10.64 12.60 -0.03
CA GLY A 129 -11.97 13.19 0.17
C GLY A 129 -12.80 12.37 1.13
N LYS A 130 -13.90 12.94 1.62
CA LYS A 130 -14.82 12.25 2.52
C LYS A 130 -15.88 11.53 1.70
N GLN A 131 -16.01 10.22 1.84
CA GLN A 131 -17.12 9.49 1.23
C GLN A 131 -18.46 10.05 1.74
N VAL A 132 -19.38 10.36 0.83
CA VAL A 132 -20.70 10.92 1.13
C VAL A 132 -21.85 10.05 0.64
N ASP A 133 -21.66 9.26 -0.42
CA ASP A 133 -22.69 8.36 -0.95
C ASP A 133 -22.06 7.15 -1.69
N VAL A 134 -22.85 6.11 -1.93
CA VAL A 134 -22.46 4.89 -2.65
C VAL A 134 -23.66 4.19 -3.25
N ASN A 135 -23.50 3.69 -4.48
CA ASN A 135 -24.43 2.74 -5.07
C ASN A 135 -23.66 1.49 -5.55
N GLY A 136 -23.89 0.37 -4.86
CA GLY A 136 -23.23 -0.90 -5.16
C GLY A 136 -23.69 -1.53 -6.48
N ASP A 137 -24.96 -1.36 -6.83
CA ASP A 137 -25.58 -1.94 -8.03
C ASP A 137 -25.12 -1.22 -9.30
N GLU A 138 -25.10 0.11 -9.26
CA GLU A 138 -24.58 0.94 -10.35
C GLU A 138 -23.04 1.01 -10.35
N GLY A 139 -22.40 0.67 -9.23
CA GLY A 139 -20.96 0.56 -9.10
C GLY A 139 -20.24 1.90 -9.08
N TRP A 140 -20.69 2.83 -8.24
CA TRP A 140 -20.04 4.12 -8.01
C TRP A 140 -19.97 4.50 -6.53
N VAL A 141 -19.03 5.39 -6.19
CA VAL A 141 -18.86 5.96 -4.84
C VAL A 141 -18.64 7.46 -4.95
N GLU A 142 -19.32 8.28 -4.16
CA GLU A 142 -19.17 9.73 -4.16
C GLU A 142 -18.38 10.25 -2.98
N TYR A 143 -17.54 11.26 -3.25
CA TYR A 143 -16.66 11.88 -2.29
C TYR A 143 -16.79 13.40 -2.33
N TYR A 144 -16.87 14.01 -1.15
CA TYR A 144 -16.70 15.44 -0.98
C TYR A 144 -15.21 15.77 -0.87
N MET A 145 -14.71 16.54 -1.82
CA MET A 145 -13.29 16.86 -1.98
C MET A 145 -12.91 18.13 -1.20
N PRO A 146 -11.63 18.31 -0.81
CA PRO A 146 -11.18 19.47 -0.04
C PRO A 146 -11.40 20.82 -0.72
N ASN A 147 -11.49 20.84 -2.06
CA ASN A 147 -11.79 22.03 -2.85
C ASN A 147 -13.30 22.39 -2.88
N GLY A 148 -14.15 21.67 -2.13
CA GLY A 148 -15.60 21.89 -2.07
C GLY A 148 -16.40 21.22 -3.18
N THR A 149 -15.77 20.49 -4.10
CA THR A 149 -16.46 19.77 -5.18
C THR A 149 -16.88 18.37 -4.74
N VAL A 150 -17.92 17.83 -5.38
CA VAL A 150 -18.27 16.40 -5.30
C VAL A 150 -17.62 15.67 -6.47
N TRP A 151 -16.92 14.59 -6.18
CA TRP A 151 -16.33 13.72 -7.19
C TRP A 151 -16.89 12.30 -7.08
N ARG A 152 -17.27 11.72 -8.23
CA ARG A 152 -17.84 10.38 -8.31
C ARG A 152 -16.86 9.39 -8.92
N ASP A 153 -16.46 8.42 -8.11
CA ASP A 153 -15.72 7.25 -8.56
C ASP A 153 -16.62 6.25 -9.28
N GLY A 154 -16.11 5.57 -10.32
CA GLY A 154 -16.86 4.64 -11.17
C GLY A 154 -17.31 5.25 -12.51
N THR A 155 -16.96 6.51 -12.77
CA THR A 155 -17.26 7.21 -14.03
C THR A 155 -16.04 7.28 -14.95
N ALA A 156 -16.23 7.55 -16.24
CA ALA A 156 -15.15 7.69 -17.22
C ALA A 156 -14.16 8.83 -16.86
N ASP A 157 -14.63 9.85 -16.14
CA ASP A 157 -13.81 11.00 -15.71
C ASP A 157 -12.72 10.62 -14.70
N LYS A 158 -12.83 9.45 -14.04
CA LYS A 158 -11.79 8.90 -13.15
C LYS A 158 -10.42 8.85 -13.83
N TYR A 159 -10.36 8.52 -15.12
CA TYR A 159 -9.10 8.34 -15.83
C TYR A 159 -8.40 9.66 -16.18
N LYS A 160 -9.13 10.78 -16.22
CA LYS A 160 -8.54 12.12 -16.41
C LYS A 160 -7.68 12.54 -15.22
N ILE A 161 -7.99 12.05 -14.02
CA ILE A 161 -7.21 12.32 -12.79
C ILE A 161 -5.85 11.60 -12.84
N SER A 162 -5.78 10.40 -13.43
CA SER A 162 -4.53 9.63 -13.53
C SER A 162 -3.51 10.17 -14.52
N GLU A 163 -3.91 11.01 -15.48
CA GLU A 163 -3.01 11.64 -16.46
C GLU A 163 -2.22 12.82 -15.89
N VAL A 164 -2.69 13.40 -14.78
CA VAL A 164 -2.04 14.51 -14.07
C VAL A 164 -0.94 14.01 -13.12
N VAL A 165 -0.92 12.70 -12.81
CA VAL A 165 0.06 12.05 -11.93
C VAL A 165 1.06 11.26 -12.78
N LYS A 166 1.86 11.95 -13.59
CA LYS A 166 3.06 11.39 -14.25
C LYS A 166 4.32 11.93 -13.62
#